data_AF-A0A812TGZ8-F1
#
_entry.id   AF-A0A812TGZ8-F1
#
_cell.length_a   1.000
_cell.length_b   1.000
_cell.length_c   1.000
_cell.angle_alpha   90.00
_cell.angle_beta   90.00
_cell.angle_gamma   90.00
#
_symmetry.space_group_name_H-M   'P 1'
#
loop_
_entity.id
_entity.type
_entity.pdbx_description
1 polymer ?
#
loop_
_entity_poly.entity_id
_entity_poly.type
_entity_poly.pdbx_seq_one_letter_code
_entity_poly.pdbx_strand_id
1 'polypeptide(L)'
;MACCMGCSQKTWQQLLVVMRHSERLDFADEDAWFQHPDSRSFPMDPPITTRGKSLAKFQGQTLTELCNKLGTPIDVVITSPFHRCVQTAAAIIEVLPMRNGKKVPILIDCEIAEVGLYKKPPGISDPGLIKAHQEFCSRRRTFDEVAALPDLQGIEKLNANSFVGIAPPFPEQRRSAHIRGLYRFAVKRQALQPMQRIAAHPDVAVPGGPAHRRGELLTPGQSARIEWFRRQVLYRVCCSYLEFHYKTSGCNERSAVQRLSGFRRAASGLGRTELEQLVRPRLEEPAVTNVSHDLQQLEDMLDGPVLPNDMGWIFTIGVPYSGVPGPPKALLVQQLQTMLSRRFMQRLRFPEADLLAMELVDLCTNALYQELVISIWPMLGAHFQYELQQWFFRYACEARDGVPCPGAPPTLQATGSGDNGGPSSASGHSRA
;
A
#
# COMPACT_ATOMS: atom_id res chain seq x y z
N MET A 1 26.32 15.36 -36.64
CA MET A 1 25.43 15.61 -35.49
C MET A 1 25.63 14.49 -34.50
N ALA A 2 26.39 14.73 -33.43
CA ALA A 2 26.67 13.74 -32.40
C ALA A 2 25.61 13.86 -31.29
N CYS A 3 24.79 12.81 -31.13
CA CYS A 3 23.82 12.69 -30.04
C CYS A 3 24.56 12.31 -28.75
N CYS A 4 24.38 13.10 -27.70
CA CYS A 4 24.87 12.81 -26.35
C CYS A 4 24.10 11.60 -25.75
N MET A 5 24.59 10.38 -26.02
CA MET A 5 24.25 9.19 -25.23
C MET A 5 25.14 9.15 -23.99
N GLY A 6 24.65 9.69 -22.87
CA GLY A 6 25.42 9.68 -21.62
C GLY A 6 24.77 10.39 -20.43
N CYS A 7 23.51 10.81 -20.52
CA CYS A 7 22.83 11.38 -19.36
C CYS A 7 22.32 10.25 -18.45
N SER A 8 23.20 9.73 -17.59
CA SER A 8 22.79 8.95 -16.42
C SER A 8 21.87 9.83 -15.57
N GLN A 9 20.57 9.59 -15.62
CA GLN A 9 19.62 10.20 -14.70
C GLN A 9 19.97 9.72 -13.29
N LYS A 10 20.72 10.52 -12.54
CA LYS A 10 21.00 10.27 -11.12
C LYS A 10 19.66 10.24 -10.37
N THR A 11 19.30 9.08 -9.83
CA THR A 11 18.12 8.93 -8.99
C THR A 11 18.47 9.39 -7.57
N TRP A 12 17.83 10.46 -7.12
CA TRP A 12 17.94 10.91 -5.73
C TRP A 12 17.08 9.99 -4.85
N GLN A 13 17.69 9.39 -3.84
CA GLN A 13 16.96 8.60 -2.84
C GLN A 13 16.69 9.48 -1.61
N GLN A 14 15.43 9.48 -1.15
CA GLN A 14 15.00 10.17 0.06
C GLN A 14 14.52 9.12 1.06
N LEU A 15 14.98 9.21 2.31
CA LEU A 15 14.46 8.39 3.40
C LEU A 15 13.15 9.02 3.92
N LEU A 16 12.03 8.33 3.70
CA LEU A 16 10.75 8.69 4.27
C LEU A 16 10.35 7.66 5.32
N VAL A 17 10.13 8.12 6.54
CA VAL A 17 9.66 7.27 7.66
C VAL A 17 8.28 7.75 8.08
N VAL A 18 7.32 6.83 8.09
CA VAL A 18 5.96 7.09 8.58
C VAL A 18 5.79 6.35 9.90
N MET A 19 5.44 7.09 10.95
CA MET A 19 5.25 6.53 12.28
C MET A 19 3.88 6.94 12.85
N ARG A 20 3.16 5.97 13.41
CA ARG A 20 1.94 6.22 14.19
C ARG A 20 2.33 6.81 15.55
N HIS A 21 1.48 7.68 16.09
CA HIS A 21 1.64 8.15 17.48
C HIS A 21 1.69 6.97 18.47
N SER A 22 2.32 7.20 19.63
CA SER A 22 2.46 6.19 20.68
C SER A 22 1.15 5.95 21.46
N GLU A 23 1.22 5.12 22.51
CA GLU A 23 0.10 4.75 23.39
C GLU A 23 -0.59 5.99 23.98
N ARG A 24 -1.89 6.14 23.69
CA ARG A 24 -2.71 7.28 24.12
C ARG A 24 -3.24 7.08 25.53
N LEU A 25 -3.35 8.16 26.30
CA LEU A 25 -3.87 8.11 27.66
C LEU A 25 -5.31 7.60 27.71
N ASP A 26 -6.19 8.13 26.87
CA ASP A 26 -7.61 7.74 26.85
C ASP A 26 -7.87 6.28 26.48
N PHE A 27 -6.91 5.63 25.79
CA PHE A 27 -7.00 4.21 25.46
C PHE A 27 -6.41 3.31 26.55
N ALA A 28 -5.37 3.78 27.24
CA ALA A 28 -4.69 3.01 28.27
C ALA A 28 -5.38 3.12 29.64
N ASP A 29 -5.89 4.31 29.95
CA ASP A 29 -6.53 4.65 31.22
C ASP A 29 -7.55 5.78 30.97
N GLU A 30 -8.79 5.37 30.74
CA GLU A 30 -9.91 6.27 30.42
C GLU A 30 -10.23 7.20 31.61
N ASP A 31 -10.17 6.70 32.85
CA ASP A 31 -10.41 7.50 34.05
C ASP A 31 -9.35 8.58 34.24
N ALA A 32 -8.07 8.24 34.03
CA ALA A 32 -6.98 9.20 34.07
C ALA A 32 -7.11 10.26 32.97
N TRP A 33 -7.62 9.90 31.79
CA TRP A 33 -7.93 10.87 30.74
C TRP A 33 -9.03 11.85 31.18
N PHE A 34 -10.15 11.36 31.70
CA PHE A 34 -11.23 12.23 32.15
C PHE A 34 -10.83 13.16 33.31
N GLN A 35 -9.85 12.78 34.12
CA GLN A 35 -9.27 13.63 35.16
C GLN A 35 -8.20 14.60 34.65
N HIS A 36 -7.65 14.37 33.46
CA HIS A 36 -6.59 15.20 32.88
C HIS A 36 -7.10 16.61 32.54
N PRO A 37 -6.35 17.70 32.80
CA PRO A 37 -6.81 19.08 32.53
C PRO A 37 -7.25 19.30 31.08
N ASP A 38 -6.52 18.72 30.13
CA ASP A 38 -6.82 18.86 28.70
C ASP A 38 -8.17 18.26 28.29
N SER A 39 -8.72 17.26 29.00
CA SER A 39 -9.98 16.62 28.60
C SER A 39 -11.16 17.59 28.64
N ARG A 40 -11.07 18.63 29.48
CA ARG A 40 -12.08 19.67 29.63
C ARG A 40 -12.10 20.67 28.47
N SER A 41 -10.97 20.88 27.82
CA SER A 41 -10.82 21.88 26.74
C SER A 41 -10.62 21.24 25.37
N PHE A 42 -10.08 20.03 25.32
CA PHE A 42 -9.73 19.29 24.12
C PHE A 42 -10.07 17.79 24.31
N PRO A 43 -11.36 17.44 24.41
CA PRO A 43 -11.82 16.08 24.73
C PRO A 43 -11.38 15.02 23.70
N MET A 44 -11.04 15.45 22.48
CA MET A 44 -10.57 14.59 21.38
C MET A 44 -9.05 14.68 21.14
N ASP A 45 -8.30 15.32 22.05
CA ASP A 45 -6.85 15.50 21.93
C ASP A 45 -6.06 14.98 23.15
N PRO A 46 -6.16 13.68 23.46
CA PRO A 46 -5.45 13.10 24.58
C PRO A 46 -3.93 13.09 24.36
N PRO A 47 -3.13 13.25 25.44
CA PRO A 47 -1.69 13.04 25.40
C PRO A 47 -1.33 11.54 25.27
N ILE A 48 -0.04 11.25 25.09
CA ILE A 48 0.48 9.88 25.26
C ILE A 48 0.82 9.58 26.73
N THR A 49 0.80 8.30 27.10
CA THR A 49 1.20 7.85 28.45
C THR A 49 2.71 8.00 28.68
N THR A 50 3.16 7.89 29.93
CA THR A 50 4.59 7.79 30.27
C THR A 50 5.26 6.63 29.54
N ARG A 51 4.60 5.47 29.49
CA ARG A 51 5.04 4.31 28.70
C ARG A 51 5.11 4.67 27.21
N GLY A 52 4.13 5.40 26.71
CA GLY A 52 4.08 5.91 25.34
C GLY A 52 5.30 6.76 25.00
N LYS A 53 5.75 7.63 25.90
CA LYS A 53 7.00 8.42 25.73
C LYS A 53 8.23 7.50 25.64
N SER A 54 8.34 6.52 26.53
CA SER A 54 9.45 5.54 26.49
C SER A 54 9.48 4.72 25.20
N LEU A 55 8.32 4.28 24.70
CA LEU A 55 8.20 3.57 23.42
C LEU A 55 8.61 4.46 22.24
N ALA A 56 8.23 5.74 22.25
CA ALA A 56 8.62 6.68 21.20
C ALA A 56 10.14 6.91 21.19
N LYS A 57 10.78 7.03 22.37
CA LYS A 57 12.24 7.12 22.49
C LYS A 57 12.94 5.85 21.97
N PHE A 58 12.44 4.68 22.34
CA PHE A 58 12.98 3.42 21.83
C PHE A 58 12.91 3.35 20.30
N GLN A 59 11.79 3.75 19.70
CA GLN A 59 11.66 3.80 18.24
C GLN A 59 12.58 4.84 17.59
N GLY A 60 12.84 5.97 18.26
CA GLY A 60 13.85 6.92 17.83
C GLY A 60 15.26 6.35 17.81
N GLN A 61 15.62 5.49 18.77
CA GLN A 61 16.91 4.77 18.78
C GLN A 61 17.03 3.80 17.61
N THR A 62 15.99 2.99 17.36
CA THR A 62 15.92 2.10 16.19
C THR A 62 16.04 2.88 14.88
N LEU A 63 15.42 4.07 14.81
CA LEU A 63 15.53 4.96 13.66
C LEU A 63 16.97 5.47 13.47
N THR A 64 17.66 5.83 14.55
CA THR A 64 19.09 6.22 14.49
C THR A 64 19.95 5.10 13.92
N GLU A 65 19.74 3.85 14.36
CA GLU A 65 20.46 2.70 13.81
C GLU A 65 20.20 2.52 12.30
N LEU A 66 18.95 2.68 11.86
CA LEU A 66 18.59 2.65 10.44
C LEU A 66 19.29 3.76 9.65
N CYS A 67 19.27 4.99 10.18
CA CYS A 67 19.93 6.14 9.54
C CYS A 67 21.43 5.91 9.39
N ASN A 68 22.07 5.33 10.41
CA ASN A 68 23.49 5.00 10.38
C ASN A 68 23.80 3.92 9.32
N LYS A 69 22.97 2.86 9.25
CA LYS A 69 23.11 1.81 8.23
C LYS A 69 22.94 2.34 6.80
N LEU A 70 22.03 3.30 6.60
CA LEU A 70 21.75 3.90 5.30
C LEU A 70 22.63 5.12 4.97
N GLY A 71 23.47 5.58 5.90
CA GLY A 71 24.22 6.83 5.75
C GLY A 71 23.32 8.06 5.50
N THR A 72 22.04 7.99 5.88
CA THR A 72 21.02 9.00 5.56
C THR A 72 20.38 9.51 6.85
N PRO A 73 20.77 10.71 7.32
CA PRO A 73 20.20 11.29 8.55
C PRO A 73 18.78 11.83 8.34
N ILE A 74 18.04 12.02 9.43
CA ILE A 74 16.76 12.73 9.40
C ILE A 74 17.02 14.24 9.38
N ASP A 75 16.47 14.94 8.37
CA ASP A 75 16.56 16.41 8.24
C ASP A 75 15.40 17.13 8.94
N VAL A 76 14.22 16.52 8.96
CA VAL A 76 12.98 17.14 9.47
C VAL A 76 12.04 16.08 10.03
N VAL A 77 11.36 16.41 11.12
CA VAL A 77 10.22 15.63 11.63
C VAL A 77 8.94 16.37 11.33
N ILE A 78 8.00 15.71 10.66
CA ILE A 78 6.69 16.29 10.35
C ILE A 78 5.65 15.63 11.25
N THR A 79 4.84 16.43 11.96
CA THR A 79 3.83 15.93 12.89
C THR A 79 2.46 16.57 12.69
N SER A 80 1.40 15.86 13.08
CA SER A 80 0.06 16.44 13.17
C SER A 80 -0.05 17.33 14.42
N PRO A 81 -1.00 18.28 14.46
CA PRO A 81 -1.14 19.20 15.59
C PRO A 81 -1.68 18.55 16.87
N PHE A 82 -2.13 17.29 16.83
CA PHE A 82 -2.63 16.59 18.01
C PHE A 82 -1.53 16.37 19.05
N HIS A 83 -1.86 16.60 20.32
CA HIS A 83 -0.97 16.49 21.48
C HIS A 83 -0.21 15.15 21.48
N ARG A 84 -0.89 14.02 21.27
CA ARG A 84 -0.24 12.69 21.16
C ARG A 84 0.80 12.59 20.04
N CYS A 85 0.55 13.23 18.89
CA CYS A 85 1.47 13.21 17.75
C CYS A 85 2.68 14.10 18.04
N VAL A 86 2.44 15.28 18.61
CA VAL A 86 3.50 16.21 19.03
C VAL A 86 4.41 15.57 20.08
N GLN A 87 3.85 14.94 21.12
CA GLN A 87 4.63 14.27 22.17
C GLN A 87 5.43 13.09 21.63
N THR A 88 4.85 12.31 20.72
CA THR A 88 5.58 11.20 20.07
C THR A 88 6.77 11.75 19.28
N ALA A 89 6.54 12.80 18.47
CA ALA A 89 7.59 13.42 17.67
C ALA A 89 8.69 14.04 18.55
N ALA A 90 8.33 14.77 19.60
CA ALA A 90 9.27 15.36 20.53
C ALA A 90 10.16 14.31 21.23
N ALA A 91 9.56 13.21 21.69
CA ALA A 91 10.27 12.10 22.31
C ALA A 91 11.26 11.41 21.34
N ILE A 92 10.91 11.30 20.05
CA ILE A 92 11.82 10.80 19.01
C ILE A 92 12.97 11.79 18.79
N ILE A 93 12.68 13.08 18.62
CA ILE A 93 13.68 14.14 18.40
C ILE A 93 14.71 14.19 19.53
N GLU A 94 14.30 13.90 20.77
CA GLU A 94 15.18 13.87 21.93
C GLU A 94 16.35 12.88 21.79
N VAL A 95 16.13 11.75 21.10
CA VAL A 95 17.13 10.67 20.95
C VAL A 95 17.78 10.63 19.57
N LEU A 96 17.28 11.43 18.62
CA LEU A 96 17.91 11.54 17.30
C LEU A 96 19.26 12.27 17.40
N PRO A 97 20.25 11.92 16.57
CA PRO A 97 21.53 12.60 16.54
C PRO A 97 21.36 14.10 16.25
N MET A 98 22.06 14.93 17.01
CA MET A 98 22.11 16.36 16.73
C MET A 98 22.82 16.62 15.40
N ARG A 99 22.40 17.69 14.72
CA ARG A 99 22.99 18.16 13.47
C ARG A 99 23.45 19.59 13.65
N ASN A 100 24.74 19.83 13.43
CA ASN A 100 25.36 21.14 13.64
C ASN A 100 25.08 21.70 15.05
N GLY A 101 25.12 20.83 16.07
CA GLY A 101 24.85 21.18 17.47
C GLY A 101 23.37 21.47 17.78
N LYS A 102 22.44 21.22 16.85
CA LYS A 102 21.01 21.46 17.03
C LYS A 102 20.21 20.16 16.97
N LYS A 103 19.06 20.14 17.67
CA LYS A 103 18.05 19.09 17.51
C LYS A 103 17.44 19.15 16.12
N VAL A 104 16.95 18.01 15.62
CA VAL A 104 16.21 17.96 14.36
C VAL A 104 14.97 18.85 14.47
N PRO A 105 14.73 19.76 13.50
CA PRO A 105 13.60 20.67 13.55
C PRO A 105 12.28 19.94 13.27
N ILE A 106 11.18 20.54 13.74
CA ILE A 106 9.83 20.01 13.59
C ILE A 106 8.97 20.90 12.70
N LEU A 107 8.13 20.27 11.87
CA LEU A 107 7.10 20.90 11.08
C LEU A 107 5.73 20.37 11.48
N ILE A 108 4.85 21.25 11.95
CA ILE A 108 3.48 20.94 12.37
C ILE A 108 2.55 21.18 11.20
N ASP A 109 1.91 20.12 10.73
CA ASP A 109 1.11 20.10 9.51
C ASP A 109 -0.31 19.62 9.83
N CYS A 110 -1.30 20.47 9.58
CA CYS A 110 -2.69 20.16 9.89
C CYS A 110 -3.34 19.24 8.84
N GLU A 111 -2.77 19.10 7.64
CA GLU A 111 -3.26 18.19 6.60
C GLU A 111 -2.86 16.73 6.83
N ILE A 112 -2.04 16.43 7.83
CA ILE A 112 -1.80 15.06 8.31
C ILE A 112 -2.55 14.75 9.62
N ALA A 113 -3.45 15.64 10.05
CA ALA A 113 -4.37 15.41 11.16
C ALA A 113 -5.37 14.28 10.84
N GLU A 114 -5.71 13.51 11.88
CA GLU A 114 -6.66 12.39 11.77
C GLU A 114 -8.09 12.85 11.40
N VAL A 115 -8.90 11.87 11.00
CA VAL A 115 -10.34 12.02 10.80
C VAL A 115 -11.01 12.24 12.16
N GLY A 116 -11.59 13.41 12.37
CA GLY A 116 -12.44 13.63 13.53
C GLY A 116 -13.73 12.81 13.40
N LEU A 117 -13.77 11.63 14.01
CA LEU A 117 -14.99 10.83 14.09
C LEU A 117 -15.84 11.35 15.25
N TYR A 118 -16.98 11.95 14.93
CA TYR A 118 -18.04 12.20 15.89
C TYR A 118 -18.84 10.90 16.11
N LYS A 119 -18.91 10.43 17.36
CA LYS A 119 -19.90 9.42 17.75
C LYS A 119 -21.00 10.12 18.53
N LYS A 120 -22.24 10.01 18.04
CA LYS A 120 -23.41 10.51 18.77
C LYS A 120 -23.46 9.82 20.14
N PRO A 121 -23.57 10.57 21.26
CA PRO A 121 -23.72 9.97 22.58
C PRO A 121 -24.96 9.08 22.64
N PRO A 122 -24.86 7.88 23.24
CA PRO A 122 -26.03 7.02 23.43
C PRO A 122 -27.04 7.72 24.36
N GLY A 123 -28.34 7.58 24.05
CA GLY A 123 -29.42 8.11 24.87
C GLY A 123 -29.73 9.61 24.69
N ILE A 124 -28.93 10.36 23.93
CA ILE A 124 -29.23 11.77 23.62
C ILE A 124 -29.92 11.85 22.25
N SER A 125 -31.20 12.24 22.22
CA SER A 125 -31.95 12.47 20.97
C SER A 125 -32.20 13.95 20.68
N ASP A 126 -31.97 14.83 21.65
CA ASP A 126 -32.15 16.26 21.48
C ASP A 126 -31.14 16.85 20.47
N PRO A 127 -31.60 17.49 19.37
CA PRO A 127 -30.73 18.06 18.36
C PRO A 127 -29.79 19.16 18.89
N GLY A 128 -30.23 19.95 19.88
CA GLY A 128 -29.43 21.02 20.48
C GLY A 128 -28.24 20.46 21.27
N LEU A 129 -28.48 19.45 22.11
CA LEU A 129 -27.44 18.74 22.86
C LEU A 129 -26.46 18.00 21.94
N ILE A 130 -26.95 17.38 20.86
CA ILE A 130 -26.10 16.75 19.84
C ILE A 130 -25.19 17.81 19.20
N LYS A 131 -25.73 18.96 18.80
CA LYS A 131 -24.94 20.03 18.18
C LYS A 131 -23.91 20.62 19.14
N ALA A 132 -24.29 20.91 20.38
CA ALA A 132 -23.36 21.39 21.41
C ALA A 132 -22.24 20.39 21.69
N HIS A 133 -22.55 19.09 21.74
CA HIS A 133 -21.54 18.04 21.90
C HIS A 133 -20.62 17.93 20.68
N GLN A 134 -21.15 18.07 19.46
CA GLN A 134 -20.36 18.13 18.22
C GLN A 134 -19.38 19.31 18.24
N GLU A 135 -19.85 20.51 18.61
CA GLU A 135 -19.02 21.72 18.72
C GLU A 135 -17.93 21.56 19.79
N PHE A 136 -18.25 20.92 20.92
CA PHE A 136 -17.27 20.62 21.95
C PHE A 136 -16.20 19.64 21.48
N CYS A 137 -16.59 18.55 20.80
CA CYS A 137 -15.66 17.57 20.23
C CYS A 137 -14.86 18.09 19.02
N SER A 138 -15.35 19.12 18.33
CA SER A 138 -14.67 19.71 17.18
C SER A 138 -13.53 20.64 17.57
N ARG A 139 -13.48 21.08 18.84
CA ARG A 139 -12.44 21.98 19.34
C ARG A 139 -11.04 21.41 19.11
N ARG A 140 -10.21 22.19 18.42
CA ARG A 140 -8.78 21.92 18.16
C ARG A 140 -7.92 22.98 18.81
N ARG A 141 -6.69 22.61 19.16
CA ARG A 141 -5.68 23.57 19.61
C ARG A 141 -5.31 24.53 18.46
N THR A 142 -5.12 25.80 18.79
CA THR A 142 -4.51 26.78 17.89
C THR A 142 -3.02 26.50 17.72
N PHE A 143 -2.38 27.15 16.74
CA PHE A 143 -0.92 27.02 16.57
C PHE A 143 -0.17 27.44 17.83
N ASP A 144 -0.56 28.56 18.45
CA ASP A 144 0.09 29.07 19.66
C ASP A 144 -0.08 28.11 20.84
N GLU A 145 -1.27 27.52 21.01
CA GLU A 145 -1.52 26.52 22.05
C GLU A 145 -0.67 25.25 21.84
N VAL A 146 -0.45 24.82 20.59
CA VAL A 146 0.45 23.69 20.29
C VAL A 146 1.91 24.09 20.48
N ALA A 147 2.31 25.26 19.98
CA ALA A 147 3.69 25.74 20.06
C ALA A 147 4.16 25.98 21.50
N ALA A 148 3.22 26.31 22.40
CA ALA A 148 3.45 26.48 23.83
C ALA A 148 3.51 25.17 24.62
N LEU A 149 3.30 24.00 24.00
CA LEU A 149 3.40 22.72 24.70
C LEU A 149 4.82 22.53 25.28
N PRO A 150 4.96 22.11 26.55
CA PRO A 150 6.27 21.92 27.19
C PRO A 150 7.17 20.94 26.45
N ASP A 151 6.60 19.88 25.86
CA ASP A 151 7.34 18.87 25.08
C ASP A 151 8.08 19.47 23.87
N LEU A 152 7.67 20.66 23.44
CA LEU A 152 8.20 21.36 22.28
C LEU A 152 9.25 22.44 22.62
N GLN A 153 9.60 22.59 23.90
CA GLN A 153 10.61 23.54 24.35
C GLN A 153 12.01 23.17 23.82
N GLY A 154 12.71 24.14 23.23
CA GLY A 154 14.05 23.94 22.68
C GLY A 154 14.10 23.14 21.36
N ILE A 155 12.96 22.81 20.76
CA ILE A 155 12.87 22.23 19.41
C ILE A 155 12.51 23.35 18.43
N GLU A 156 13.37 23.56 17.44
CA GLU A 156 13.15 24.51 16.34
C GLU A 156 11.90 24.11 15.55
N LYS A 157 11.00 25.09 15.34
CA LYS A 157 9.75 24.92 14.58
C LYS A 157 9.93 25.61 13.25
N LEU A 158 9.73 24.87 12.16
CA LEU A 158 9.85 25.41 10.81
C LEU A 158 8.61 26.21 10.38
N ASN A 159 7.53 26.11 11.15
CA ASN A 159 6.30 26.87 10.96
C ASN A 159 6.51 28.34 11.32
N ALA A 160 6.21 29.25 10.38
CA ALA A 160 6.23 30.71 10.59
C ALA A 160 5.00 31.19 11.39
N ASN A 161 4.87 30.75 12.64
CA ASN A 161 3.75 31.06 13.54
C ASN A 161 2.36 30.62 13.04
N SER A 162 2.31 29.64 12.13
CA SER A 162 1.06 29.06 11.63
C SER A 162 1.22 27.59 11.27
N PHE A 163 0.13 26.82 11.34
CA PHE A 163 0.13 25.45 10.78
C PHE A 163 0.42 25.48 9.28
N VAL A 164 1.07 24.43 8.77
CA VAL A 164 1.13 24.20 7.34
C VAL A 164 -0.10 23.41 6.90
N GLY A 165 -0.72 23.83 5.80
CA GLY A 165 -1.87 23.17 5.19
C GLY A 165 -3.21 23.73 5.66
N ILE A 166 -4.29 23.12 5.19
CA ILE A 166 -5.66 23.46 5.55
C ILE A 166 -6.17 22.45 6.58
N ALA A 167 -6.76 22.95 7.67
CA ALA A 167 -7.37 22.08 8.68
C ALA A 167 -8.52 21.26 8.05
N PRO A 168 -8.61 19.95 8.34
CA PRO A 168 -9.69 19.14 7.81
C PRO A 168 -11.05 19.64 8.32
N PRO A 169 -12.12 19.50 7.50
CA PRO A 169 -13.47 19.77 7.98
C PRO A 169 -13.83 18.85 9.15
N PHE A 170 -14.78 19.26 10.00
CA PHE A 170 -15.30 18.41 11.06
C PHE A 170 -16.83 18.40 11.04
N PRO A 171 -17.47 17.22 11.04
CA PRO A 171 -16.86 15.89 10.89
C PRO A 171 -16.30 15.70 9.47
N GLU A 172 -15.22 14.94 9.34
CA GLU A 172 -14.68 14.55 8.03
C GLU A 172 -15.07 13.10 7.71
N GLN A 173 -15.44 12.83 6.46
CA GLN A 173 -15.59 11.45 5.99
C GLN A 173 -14.21 10.80 5.83
N ARG A 174 -14.07 9.53 6.21
CA ARG A 174 -12.79 8.81 6.09
C ARG A 174 -12.23 8.81 4.67
N ARG A 175 -13.10 8.71 3.65
CA ARG A 175 -12.70 8.84 2.24
C ARG A 175 -12.04 10.19 1.94
N SER A 176 -12.64 11.29 2.36
CA SER A 176 -12.10 12.64 2.17
C SER A 176 -10.75 12.79 2.88
N ALA A 177 -10.65 12.31 4.11
CA ALA A 177 -9.40 12.34 4.86
C ALA A 177 -8.29 11.52 4.20
N HIS A 178 -8.65 10.36 3.63
CA HIS A 178 -7.71 9.51 2.92
C HIS A 178 -7.19 10.19 1.65
N ILE A 179 -8.08 10.74 0.84
CA ILE A 179 -7.73 11.49 -0.37
C ILE A 179 -6.81 12.67 -0.02
N ARG A 180 -7.15 13.42 1.03
CA ARG A 180 -6.32 14.51 1.57
C ARG A 180 -4.93 14.02 1.95
N GLY A 181 -4.84 12.91 2.69
CA GLY A 181 -3.56 12.28 3.06
C GLY A 181 -2.73 11.90 1.82
N LEU A 182 -3.32 11.21 0.84
CA LEU A 182 -2.63 10.83 -0.40
C LEU A 182 -2.11 12.04 -1.18
N TYR A 183 -2.94 13.06 -1.38
CA TYR A 183 -2.51 14.30 -2.04
C TYR A 183 -1.38 14.97 -1.26
N ARG A 184 -1.47 15.04 0.07
CA ARG A 184 -0.44 15.67 0.89
C ARG A 184 0.90 14.94 0.82
N PHE A 185 0.89 13.61 0.86
CA PHE A 185 2.11 12.81 0.69
C PHE A 185 2.69 12.92 -0.72
N ALA A 186 1.85 12.93 -1.76
CA ALA A 186 2.30 13.09 -3.14
C ALA A 186 2.91 14.49 -3.40
N VAL A 187 2.26 15.55 -2.90
CA VAL A 187 2.75 16.94 -3.02
C VAL A 187 4.05 17.12 -2.23
N LYS A 188 4.17 16.56 -1.01
CA LYS A 188 5.43 16.64 -0.24
C LYS A 188 6.59 15.92 -0.90
N ARG A 189 6.34 14.78 -1.57
CA ARG A 189 7.37 14.10 -2.36
C ARG A 189 7.90 14.98 -3.50
N GLN A 190 7.05 15.81 -4.10
CA GLN A 190 7.45 16.74 -5.16
C GLN A 190 8.12 18.01 -4.59
N ALA A 191 7.62 18.55 -3.49
CA ALA A 191 8.13 19.78 -2.87
C ALA A 191 9.46 19.60 -2.12
N LEU A 192 9.82 18.38 -1.71
CA LEU A 192 11.09 18.06 -1.07
C LEU A 192 12.23 17.77 -2.06
N GLN A 193 12.03 17.92 -3.38
CA GLN A 193 13.14 17.89 -4.34
C GLN A 193 13.92 19.21 -4.23
N PRO A 194 15.21 19.21 -3.84
CA PRO A 194 15.89 20.46 -3.56
C PRO A 194 16.14 21.28 -4.83
N MET A 195 15.83 22.58 -4.73
CA MET A 195 16.57 23.66 -5.39
C MET A 195 18.08 23.38 -5.31
N GLN A 196 18.74 23.46 -6.48
CA GLN A 196 20.15 23.16 -6.68
C GLN A 196 21.10 24.09 -5.91
N ARG A 197 22.20 23.54 -5.38
CA ARG A 197 23.62 23.82 -5.74
C ARG A 197 24.57 23.53 -4.55
N ILE A 198 25.57 22.66 -4.78
CA ILE A 198 27.00 22.74 -4.40
C ILE A 198 27.60 21.35 -4.11
N ALA A 199 28.76 21.14 -4.76
CA ALA A 199 29.86 20.19 -4.54
C ALA A 199 29.58 18.68 -4.60
N ALA A 200 30.23 18.07 -5.60
CA ALA A 200 30.29 16.65 -5.87
C ALA A 200 31.17 15.89 -4.87
N HIS A 201 30.72 14.69 -4.50
CA HIS A 201 31.57 13.60 -4.05
C HIS A 201 31.31 12.37 -4.96
N PRO A 202 32.34 11.69 -5.47
CA PRO A 202 32.15 10.48 -6.28
C PRO A 202 32.06 9.22 -5.41
N ASP A 203 31.33 8.25 -5.95
CA ASP A 203 31.33 6.82 -5.64
C ASP A 203 30.97 6.36 -4.22
N VAL A 204 29.67 6.12 -4.02
CA VAL A 204 29.21 5.04 -3.14
C VAL A 204 28.18 4.21 -3.90
N ALA A 205 28.54 2.98 -4.23
CA ALA A 205 27.60 1.96 -4.67
C ALA A 205 26.56 1.75 -3.56
N VAL A 206 25.29 1.93 -3.90
CA VAL A 206 24.16 1.80 -2.97
C VAL A 206 24.11 0.36 -2.43
N PRO A 207 24.24 0.13 -1.11
CA PRO A 207 23.82 -1.13 -0.53
C PRO A 207 22.30 -1.06 -0.39
N GLY A 208 21.57 -1.66 -1.33
CA GLY A 208 20.22 -2.08 -1.01
C GLY A 208 20.31 -2.91 0.27
N GLY A 209 19.52 -2.58 1.30
CA GLY A 209 19.37 -3.46 2.46
C GLY A 209 19.15 -4.89 1.96
N PRO A 210 19.69 -5.93 2.64
CA PRO A 210 19.87 -7.25 2.04
C PRO A 210 18.56 -7.66 1.39
N ALA A 211 18.58 -7.73 0.05
CA ALA A 211 17.46 -8.27 -0.70
C ALA A 211 17.37 -9.73 -0.25
N HIS A 212 16.49 -9.99 0.72
CA HIS A 212 16.22 -11.36 1.15
C HIS A 212 15.85 -12.14 -0.10
N ARG A 213 16.57 -13.23 -0.35
CA ARG A 213 16.18 -14.10 -1.45
C ARG A 213 14.76 -14.54 -1.13
N ARG A 214 13.85 -14.39 -2.09
CA ARG A 214 12.41 -14.64 -1.93
C ARG A 214 12.10 -15.94 -1.16
N GLY A 215 12.93 -16.98 -1.32
CA GLY A 215 12.82 -18.26 -0.59
C GLY A 215 12.97 -18.19 0.93
N GLU A 216 13.58 -17.15 1.50
CA GLU A 216 13.74 -16.98 2.95
C GLU A 216 12.45 -16.56 3.67
N LEU A 217 11.49 -15.96 2.94
CA LEU A 217 10.21 -15.48 3.47
C LEU A 217 9.05 -16.42 3.16
N LEU A 218 9.30 -17.52 2.45
CA LEU A 218 8.28 -18.43 1.95
C LEU A 218 8.36 -19.79 2.63
N THR A 219 7.20 -20.40 2.85
CA THR A 219 7.14 -21.81 3.27
C THR A 219 7.70 -22.73 2.16
N PRO A 220 8.17 -23.94 2.50
CA PRO A 220 8.62 -24.90 1.49
C PRO A 220 7.58 -25.17 0.39
N GLY A 221 6.30 -25.23 0.76
CA GLY A 221 5.20 -25.41 -0.20
C GLY A 221 5.02 -24.23 -1.15
N GLN A 222 5.16 -22.99 -0.66
CA GLN A 222 5.12 -21.79 -1.48
C GLN A 222 6.31 -21.71 -2.44
N SER A 223 7.51 -22.04 -1.96
CA SER A 223 8.71 -22.09 -2.78
C SER A 223 8.58 -23.11 -3.92
N ALA A 224 8.09 -24.32 -3.61
CA ALA A 224 7.83 -25.35 -4.63
C ALA A 224 6.77 -24.91 -5.66
N ARG A 225 5.72 -24.21 -5.22
CA ARG A 225 4.68 -23.66 -6.10
C ARG A 225 5.21 -22.58 -7.02
N ILE A 226 6.05 -21.67 -6.50
CA ILE A 226 6.67 -20.62 -7.31
C ILE A 226 7.61 -21.22 -8.35
N GLU A 227 8.38 -22.24 -7.99
CA GLU A 227 9.24 -22.95 -8.92
C GLU A 227 8.42 -23.67 -10.01
N TRP A 228 7.33 -24.32 -9.62
CA TRP A 228 6.39 -24.88 -10.59
C TRP A 228 5.81 -23.80 -11.52
N PHE A 229 5.37 -22.67 -10.96
CA PHE A 229 4.81 -21.55 -11.73
C PHE A 229 5.84 -20.97 -12.69
N ARG A 230 7.09 -20.78 -12.26
CA ARG A 230 8.21 -20.36 -13.11
C ARG A 230 8.34 -21.26 -14.34
N ARG A 231 8.38 -22.58 -14.14
CA ARG A 231 8.46 -23.54 -15.26
C ARG A 231 7.26 -23.44 -16.19
N GLN A 232 6.06 -23.24 -15.63
CA GLN A 232 4.85 -23.07 -16.44
C GLN A 232 4.87 -21.78 -17.28
N VAL A 233 5.37 -20.68 -16.74
CA VAL A 233 5.52 -19.41 -17.48
C VAL A 233 6.42 -19.61 -18.70
N LEU A 234 7.62 -20.17 -18.49
CA LEU A 234 8.59 -20.39 -19.56
C LEU A 234 8.11 -21.42 -20.59
N TYR A 235 7.47 -22.49 -20.13
CA TYR A 235 6.88 -23.50 -21.00
C TYR A 235 5.76 -22.93 -21.88
N ARG A 236 4.86 -22.12 -21.32
CA ARG A 236 3.72 -21.56 -22.06
C ARG A 236 4.16 -20.55 -23.09
N VAL A 237 5.09 -19.64 -22.78
CA VAL A 237 5.59 -18.70 -23.79
C VAL A 237 6.19 -19.43 -25.01
N CYS A 238 6.95 -20.52 -24.80
CA CYS A 238 7.46 -21.34 -25.90
C CYS A 238 6.33 -21.99 -26.71
N CYS A 239 5.30 -22.51 -26.04
CA CYS A 239 4.12 -23.05 -26.73
C CYS A 239 3.42 -21.99 -27.57
N SER A 240 3.21 -20.78 -27.03
CA SER A 240 2.54 -19.67 -27.71
C SER A 240 3.34 -19.20 -28.93
N TYR A 241 4.67 -19.12 -28.83
CA TYR A 241 5.53 -18.80 -29.98
C TYR A 241 5.41 -19.84 -31.10
N LEU A 242 5.43 -21.14 -30.78
CA LEU A 242 5.30 -22.19 -31.78
C LEU A 242 3.91 -22.21 -32.41
N GLU A 243 2.87 -22.05 -31.59
CA GLU A 243 1.49 -22.00 -32.07
C GLU A 243 1.28 -20.81 -33.02
N PHE A 244 1.75 -19.63 -32.64
CA PHE A 244 1.70 -18.43 -33.48
C PHE A 244 2.51 -18.61 -34.77
N HIS A 245 3.71 -19.17 -34.69
CA HIS A 245 4.55 -19.44 -35.86
C HIS A 245 3.88 -20.41 -36.83
N TYR A 246 3.34 -21.54 -36.36
CA TYR A 246 2.67 -22.48 -37.25
C TYR A 246 1.41 -21.91 -37.90
N LYS A 247 0.65 -21.08 -37.18
CA LYS A 247 -0.52 -20.36 -37.74
C LYS A 247 -0.10 -19.37 -38.83
N THR A 248 0.98 -18.62 -38.62
CA THR A 248 1.44 -17.58 -39.56
C THR A 248 2.20 -18.14 -40.76
N SER A 249 2.93 -19.25 -40.60
CA SER A 249 3.64 -19.93 -41.68
C SER A 249 2.75 -20.78 -42.60
N GLY A 250 1.42 -20.74 -42.42
CA GLY A 250 0.47 -21.47 -43.26
C GLY A 250 0.52 -22.99 -43.10
N CYS A 251 1.05 -23.51 -41.99
CA CYS A 251 1.03 -24.94 -41.73
C CYS A 251 -0.43 -25.44 -41.61
N ASN A 252 -0.72 -26.60 -42.21
CA ASN A 252 -2.00 -27.28 -41.99
C ASN A 252 -2.22 -27.51 -40.48
N GLU A 253 -3.40 -27.16 -39.99
CA GLU A 253 -3.82 -27.27 -38.58
C GLU A 253 -3.50 -28.64 -37.97
N ARG A 254 -3.75 -29.74 -38.70
CA ARG A 254 -3.41 -31.10 -38.20
C ARG A 254 -1.91 -31.27 -37.96
N SER A 255 -1.08 -30.75 -38.85
CA SER A 255 0.39 -30.83 -38.70
C SER A 255 0.88 -29.94 -37.56
N ALA A 256 0.32 -28.72 -37.45
CA ALA A 256 0.63 -27.79 -36.36
C ALA A 256 0.31 -28.43 -34.99
N VAL A 257 -0.87 -29.02 -34.85
CA VAL A 257 -1.29 -29.72 -33.63
C VAL A 257 -0.37 -30.90 -33.30
N GLN A 258 0.01 -31.71 -34.30
CA GLN A 258 0.92 -32.84 -34.09
C GLN A 258 2.31 -32.39 -33.64
N ARG A 259 2.88 -31.37 -34.29
CA ARG A 259 4.19 -30.80 -33.93
C ARG A 259 4.17 -30.18 -32.54
N LEU A 260 3.14 -29.41 -32.22
CA LEU A 260 2.97 -28.79 -30.91
C LEU A 260 2.76 -29.86 -29.82
N SER A 261 1.99 -30.90 -30.09
CA SER A 261 1.81 -32.05 -29.18
C SER A 261 3.14 -32.77 -28.88
N GLY A 262 3.98 -32.95 -29.92
CA GLY A 262 5.33 -33.48 -29.76
C GLY A 262 6.22 -32.58 -28.90
N PHE A 263 6.18 -31.27 -29.13
CA PHE A 263 6.88 -30.29 -28.29
C PHE A 263 6.42 -30.35 -26.83
N ARG A 264 5.11 -30.29 -26.58
CA ARG A 264 4.52 -30.28 -25.22
C ARG A 264 4.97 -31.49 -24.38
N ARG A 265 5.05 -32.68 -24.99
CA ARG A 265 5.56 -33.89 -24.31
C ARG A 265 7.05 -33.78 -23.95
N ALA A 266 7.86 -33.27 -24.86
CA ALA A 266 9.31 -33.15 -24.66
C ALA A 266 9.69 -32.00 -23.71
N ALA A 267 8.88 -30.93 -23.68
CA ALA A 267 9.19 -29.69 -22.98
C ALA A 267 8.66 -29.62 -21.54
N SER A 268 7.80 -30.56 -21.13
CA SER A 268 7.16 -30.52 -19.81
C SER A 268 8.19 -30.61 -18.67
N GLY A 269 8.20 -29.60 -17.79
CA GLY A 269 9.03 -29.58 -16.59
C GLY A 269 10.47 -29.11 -16.78
N LEU A 270 10.87 -28.79 -18.02
CA LEU A 270 12.19 -28.27 -18.36
C LEU A 270 12.42 -26.83 -17.88
N GLY A 271 13.68 -26.48 -17.66
CA GLY A 271 14.13 -25.12 -17.36
C GLY A 271 14.36 -24.28 -18.62
N ARG A 272 14.73 -22.99 -18.45
CA ARG A 272 14.89 -22.05 -19.58
C ARG A 272 15.83 -22.55 -20.66
N THR A 273 17.06 -22.92 -20.30
CA THR A 273 18.10 -23.30 -21.26
C THR A 273 17.68 -24.48 -22.14
N GLU A 274 17.04 -25.48 -21.53
CA GLU A 274 16.57 -26.68 -22.21
C GLU A 274 15.38 -26.36 -23.11
N LEU A 275 14.43 -25.54 -22.65
CA LEU A 275 13.31 -25.05 -23.45
C LEU A 275 13.79 -24.24 -24.65
N GLU A 276 14.79 -23.38 -24.45
CA GLU A 276 15.36 -22.56 -25.51
C GLU A 276 16.03 -23.43 -26.59
N GLN A 277 16.82 -24.43 -26.20
CA GLN A 277 17.42 -25.39 -27.12
C GLN A 277 16.38 -26.18 -27.93
N LEU A 278 15.23 -26.48 -27.33
CA LEU A 278 14.14 -27.17 -28.01
C LEU A 278 13.30 -26.28 -28.93
N VAL A 279 13.08 -25.02 -28.57
CA VAL A 279 12.17 -24.13 -29.32
C VAL A 279 12.86 -23.46 -30.50
N ARG A 280 14.13 -23.05 -30.35
CA ARG A 280 14.85 -22.27 -31.37
C ARG A 280 14.94 -22.96 -32.73
N PRO A 281 15.26 -24.27 -32.84
CA PRO A 281 15.35 -24.94 -34.15
C PRO A 281 14.01 -25.07 -34.89
N ARG A 282 12.89 -24.73 -34.23
CA ARG A 282 11.52 -24.87 -34.75
C ARG A 282 10.90 -23.53 -35.15
N LEU A 283 11.65 -22.44 -35.05
CA LEU A 283 11.22 -21.08 -35.35
C LEU A 283 12.14 -20.47 -36.42
N GLU A 284 11.61 -19.49 -37.15
CA GLU A 284 12.36 -18.67 -38.11
C GLU A 284 12.58 -17.25 -37.54
N GLU A 285 13.50 -16.48 -38.12
CA GLU A 285 13.65 -15.07 -37.75
C GLU A 285 12.44 -14.23 -38.19
N PRO A 286 11.99 -13.23 -37.39
CA PRO A 286 12.58 -12.73 -36.16
C PRO A 286 12.15 -13.48 -34.87
N ALA A 287 11.35 -14.55 -34.99
CA ALA A 287 10.76 -15.22 -33.83
C ALA A 287 11.82 -15.90 -32.93
N VAL A 288 12.91 -16.42 -33.51
CA VAL A 288 14.06 -16.97 -32.76
C VAL A 288 14.67 -15.92 -31.84
N THR A 289 14.96 -14.72 -32.37
CA THR A 289 15.51 -13.62 -31.56
C THR A 289 14.53 -13.16 -30.48
N ASN A 290 13.23 -13.11 -30.83
CA ASN A 290 12.20 -12.63 -29.90
C ASN A 290 11.93 -13.61 -28.76
N VAL A 291 11.88 -14.92 -29.01
CA VAL A 291 11.63 -15.91 -27.94
C VAL A 291 12.78 -15.93 -26.92
N SER A 292 14.03 -15.81 -27.37
CA SER A 292 15.18 -15.74 -26.45
C SER A 292 15.15 -14.48 -25.58
N HIS A 293 14.81 -13.32 -26.17
CA HIS A 293 14.63 -12.08 -25.43
C HIS A 293 13.52 -12.20 -24.38
N ASP A 294 12.37 -12.74 -24.77
CA ASP A 294 11.20 -12.81 -23.90
C ASP A 294 11.36 -13.85 -22.78
N LEU A 295 12.03 -14.98 -23.04
CA LEU A 295 12.40 -15.94 -22.01
C LEU A 295 13.30 -15.32 -20.94
N GLN A 296 14.30 -14.53 -21.34
CA GLN A 296 15.15 -13.80 -20.40
C GLN A 296 14.36 -12.75 -19.62
N GLN A 297 13.53 -11.94 -20.30
CA GLN A 297 12.70 -10.93 -19.63
C GLN A 297 11.74 -11.56 -18.60
N LEU A 298 11.15 -12.71 -18.92
CA LEU A 298 10.24 -13.41 -18.00
C LEU A 298 10.98 -13.98 -16.79
N GLU A 299 12.19 -14.53 -16.96
CA GLU A 299 13.01 -14.94 -15.82
C GLU A 299 13.38 -13.74 -14.94
N ASP A 300 13.85 -12.64 -15.53
CA ASP A 300 14.20 -11.43 -14.79
C ASP A 300 13.01 -10.90 -13.97
N MET A 301 11.81 -10.96 -14.55
CA MET A 301 10.56 -10.62 -13.85
C MET A 301 10.24 -11.57 -12.69
N LEU A 302 10.45 -12.88 -12.87
CA LEU A 302 10.19 -13.90 -11.85
C LEU A 302 11.21 -13.91 -10.71
N ASP A 303 12.45 -13.49 -11.00
CA ASP A 303 13.55 -13.32 -10.05
C ASP A 303 13.50 -11.98 -9.30
N GLY A 304 12.54 -11.11 -9.64
CA GLY A 304 12.32 -9.84 -8.94
C GLY A 304 12.17 -10.05 -7.43
N PRO A 305 12.90 -9.28 -6.59
CA PRO A 305 12.81 -9.41 -5.14
C PRO A 305 11.41 -9.04 -4.67
N VAL A 306 10.91 -9.75 -3.65
CA VAL A 306 9.71 -9.34 -2.93
C VAL A 306 10.17 -8.69 -1.63
N LEU A 307 9.84 -7.42 -1.45
CA LEU A 307 10.28 -6.67 -0.30
C LEU A 307 9.53 -7.13 0.97
N PRO A 308 10.15 -7.06 2.17
CA PRO A 308 9.49 -7.49 3.41
C PRO A 308 8.16 -6.78 3.70
N ASN A 309 8.04 -5.50 3.33
CA ASN A 309 6.79 -4.74 3.46
C ASN A 309 5.68 -5.28 2.54
N ASP A 310 6.04 -5.68 1.32
CA ASP A 310 5.10 -6.27 0.37
C ASP A 310 4.64 -7.64 0.86
N MET A 311 5.56 -8.47 1.36
CA MET A 311 5.20 -9.76 1.98
C MET A 311 4.28 -9.58 3.17
N GLY A 312 4.59 -8.64 4.07
CA GLY A 312 3.73 -8.29 5.20
C GLY A 312 2.32 -7.91 4.74
N TRP A 313 2.22 -7.07 3.70
CA TRP A 313 0.93 -6.73 3.10
C TRP A 313 0.23 -7.94 2.49
N ILE A 314 0.91 -8.75 1.67
CA ILE A 314 0.35 -9.95 1.03
C ILE A 314 -0.18 -10.95 2.07
N PHE A 315 0.49 -11.15 3.20
CA PHE A 315 -0.03 -12.04 4.25
C PHE A 315 -1.27 -11.49 4.96
N THR A 316 -1.53 -10.18 4.85
CA THR A 316 -2.73 -9.55 5.42
C THR A 316 -3.90 -9.49 4.44
N ILE A 317 -3.68 -9.70 3.13
CA ILE A 317 -4.79 -9.69 2.16
C ILE A 317 -5.71 -10.89 2.40
N GLY A 318 -7.02 -10.66 2.29
CA GLY A 318 -8.06 -11.65 2.60
C GLY A 318 -8.44 -11.72 4.08
N VAL A 319 -7.67 -11.10 4.98
CA VAL A 319 -8.10 -10.85 6.37
C VAL A 319 -8.94 -9.57 6.37
N PRO A 320 -10.12 -9.54 7.01
CA PRO A 320 -10.97 -8.36 7.01
C PRO A 320 -10.26 -7.13 7.62
N TYR A 321 -9.90 -6.16 6.79
CA TYR A 321 -9.34 -4.90 7.29
C TYR A 321 -10.48 -4.06 7.88
N SER A 322 -10.44 -3.77 9.18
CA SER A 322 -11.52 -3.04 9.86
C SER A 322 -12.91 -3.71 9.73
N GLY A 323 -12.96 -5.05 9.63
CA GLY A 323 -14.21 -5.81 9.50
C GLY A 323 -14.79 -5.91 8.09
N VAL A 324 -14.08 -5.43 7.06
CA VAL A 324 -14.53 -5.47 5.67
C VAL A 324 -13.78 -6.57 4.90
N PRO A 325 -14.49 -7.52 4.26
CA PRO A 325 -13.84 -8.56 3.46
C PRO A 325 -13.10 -7.94 2.27
N GLY A 326 -11.98 -8.56 1.88
CA GLY A 326 -11.24 -8.16 0.68
C GLY A 326 -12.05 -8.31 -0.62
N PRO A 327 -11.56 -7.78 -1.75
CA PRO A 327 -12.24 -7.91 -3.02
C PRO A 327 -12.47 -9.38 -3.40
N PRO A 328 -13.63 -9.71 -4.01
CA PRO A 328 -13.91 -11.05 -4.51
C PRO A 328 -12.77 -11.55 -5.38
N LYS A 329 -12.43 -12.83 -5.25
CA LYS A 329 -11.31 -13.43 -5.99
C LYS A 329 -11.45 -13.28 -7.50
N ALA A 330 -12.66 -13.39 -8.04
CA ALA A 330 -12.92 -13.18 -9.48
C ALA A 330 -12.55 -11.76 -9.93
N LEU A 331 -12.84 -10.75 -9.10
CA LEU A 331 -12.48 -9.36 -9.39
C LEU A 331 -10.96 -9.15 -9.28
N LEU A 332 -10.32 -9.77 -8.30
CA LEU A 332 -8.84 -9.77 -8.20
C LEU A 332 -8.20 -10.38 -9.45
N VAL A 333 -8.72 -11.51 -9.94
CA VAL A 333 -8.22 -12.18 -11.15
C VAL A 333 -8.30 -11.24 -12.35
N GLN A 334 -9.46 -10.60 -12.58
CA GLN A 334 -9.61 -9.62 -13.66
C GLN A 334 -8.64 -8.45 -13.55
N GLN A 335 -8.42 -7.95 -12.33
CA GLN A 335 -7.48 -6.85 -12.07
C GLN A 335 -6.04 -7.27 -12.37
N LEU A 336 -5.64 -8.46 -11.92
CA LEU A 336 -4.31 -9.03 -12.19
C LEU A 336 -4.08 -9.27 -13.68
N GLN A 337 -5.08 -9.83 -14.39
CA GLN A 337 -5.02 -10.01 -15.84
C GLN A 337 -4.78 -8.67 -16.54
N THR A 338 -5.57 -7.64 -16.21
CA THR A 338 -5.44 -6.31 -16.80
C THR A 338 -4.05 -5.71 -16.58
N MET A 339 -3.52 -5.78 -15.36
CA MET A 339 -2.21 -5.23 -15.02
C MET A 339 -1.07 -6.02 -15.68
N LEU A 340 -1.15 -7.35 -15.65
CA LEU A 340 -0.12 -8.21 -16.23
C LEU A 340 -0.10 -8.11 -17.76
N SER A 341 -1.25 -8.06 -18.43
CA SER A 341 -1.32 -7.85 -19.89
C SER A 341 -0.68 -6.53 -20.29
N ARG A 342 -0.98 -5.42 -19.58
CA ARG A 342 -0.32 -4.12 -19.81
C ARG A 342 1.19 -4.21 -19.65
N ARG A 343 1.65 -4.91 -18.63
CA ARG A 343 3.08 -5.10 -18.36
C ARG A 343 3.76 -5.92 -19.45
N PHE A 344 3.12 -7.00 -19.89
CA PHE A 344 3.64 -7.90 -20.91
C PHE A 344 3.73 -7.23 -22.27
N MET A 345 2.69 -6.51 -22.69
CA MET A 345 2.71 -5.72 -23.93
C MET A 345 3.82 -4.65 -23.96
N GLN A 346 4.27 -4.16 -22.80
CA GLN A 346 5.37 -3.18 -22.69
C GLN A 346 6.77 -3.81 -22.71
N ARG A 347 6.88 -5.11 -22.43
CA ARG A 347 8.17 -5.75 -22.10
C ARG A 347 8.53 -6.92 -22.99
N LEU A 348 7.52 -7.65 -23.48
CA LEU A 348 7.69 -8.80 -24.35
C LEU A 348 7.56 -8.37 -25.81
N ARG A 349 8.26 -9.08 -26.69
CA ARG A 349 8.18 -8.92 -28.14
C ARG A 349 7.14 -9.84 -28.78
N PHE A 350 6.62 -10.79 -28.01
CA PHE A 350 5.58 -11.70 -28.45
C PHE A 350 4.29 -10.93 -28.83
N PRO A 351 3.70 -11.15 -30.02
CA PRO A 351 2.52 -10.40 -30.46
C PRO A 351 1.27 -10.59 -29.60
N GLU A 352 1.06 -11.80 -29.06
CA GLU A 352 -0.12 -12.16 -28.24
C GLU A 352 0.23 -12.16 -26.73
N ALA A 353 1.09 -11.23 -26.31
CA ALA A 353 1.57 -11.13 -24.94
C ALA A 353 0.45 -10.84 -23.91
N ASP A 354 -0.64 -10.21 -24.33
CA ASP A 354 -1.83 -9.96 -23.53
C ASP A 354 -2.60 -11.26 -23.21
N LEU A 355 -2.79 -12.13 -24.21
CA LEU A 355 -3.42 -13.45 -24.05
C LEU A 355 -2.59 -14.36 -23.16
N LEU A 356 -1.26 -14.37 -23.35
CA LEU A 356 -0.34 -15.09 -22.49
C LEU A 356 -0.47 -14.64 -21.03
N ALA A 357 -0.56 -13.33 -20.77
CA ALA A 357 -0.77 -12.82 -19.42
C ALA A 357 -2.09 -13.31 -18.80
N MET A 358 -3.18 -13.34 -19.57
CA MET A 358 -4.48 -13.83 -19.08
C MET A 358 -4.40 -15.29 -18.67
N GLU A 359 -3.82 -16.13 -19.53
CA GLU A 359 -3.63 -17.57 -19.32
C GLU A 359 -2.79 -17.87 -18.07
N LEU A 360 -1.75 -17.06 -17.81
CA LEU A 360 -0.89 -17.24 -16.64
C LEU A 360 -1.59 -16.88 -15.33
N VAL A 361 -2.46 -15.87 -15.32
CA VAL A 361 -3.27 -15.58 -14.13
C VAL A 361 -4.30 -16.69 -13.92
N ASP A 362 -4.90 -17.20 -14.99
CA ASP A 362 -5.88 -18.29 -14.95
C ASP A 362 -5.27 -19.58 -14.39
N LEU A 363 -4.01 -19.86 -14.71
CA LEU A 363 -3.26 -20.99 -14.15
C LEU A 363 -3.21 -20.95 -12.61
N CYS A 364 -3.21 -19.76 -12.04
CA CYS A 364 -3.18 -19.56 -10.59
C CYS A 364 -4.57 -19.41 -9.97
N THR A 365 -5.67 -19.44 -10.74
CA THR A 365 -7.02 -19.23 -10.20
C THR A 365 -7.47 -20.31 -9.23
N ASN A 366 -6.93 -21.52 -9.29
CA ASN A 366 -7.22 -22.58 -8.32
C ASN A 366 -6.44 -22.40 -7.00
N ALA A 367 -5.49 -21.47 -6.95
CA ALA A 367 -4.71 -21.17 -5.76
C ALA A 367 -5.54 -20.46 -4.68
N LEU A 368 -5.11 -20.52 -3.42
CA LEU A 368 -5.65 -19.63 -2.40
C LEU A 368 -5.38 -18.17 -2.78
N TYR A 369 -6.18 -17.26 -2.22
CA TYR A 369 -6.15 -15.84 -2.54
C TYR A 369 -4.73 -15.24 -2.43
N GLN A 370 -4.03 -15.55 -1.34
CA GLN A 370 -2.66 -15.10 -1.10
C GLN A 370 -1.67 -15.74 -2.08
N GLU A 371 -1.80 -17.04 -2.33
CA GLU A 371 -0.94 -17.80 -3.23
C GLU A 371 -1.00 -17.30 -4.69
N LEU A 372 -2.18 -16.87 -5.14
CA LEU A 372 -2.36 -16.22 -6.43
C LEU A 372 -1.52 -14.95 -6.51
N VAL A 373 -1.66 -14.06 -5.52
CA VAL A 373 -0.92 -12.79 -5.49
C VAL A 373 0.57 -13.05 -5.38
N ILE A 374 1.02 -13.91 -4.45
CA ILE A 374 2.43 -14.28 -4.28
C ILE A 374 3.04 -14.72 -5.60
N SER A 375 2.35 -15.54 -6.39
CA SER A 375 2.86 -16.09 -7.65
C SER A 375 3.07 -15.00 -8.72
N ILE A 376 2.07 -14.13 -8.91
CA ILE A 376 2.06 -13.09 -9.95
C ILE A 376 2.84 -11.83 -9.54
N TRP A 377 2.96 -11.55 -8.24
CA TRP A 377 3.48 -10.30 -7.69
C TRP A 377 4.78 -9.79 -8.32
N PRO A 378 5.84 -10.60 -8.48
CA PRO A 378 7.12 -10.13 -9.04
C PRO A 378 6.98 -9.66 -10.49
N MET A 379 6.09 -10.29 -11.25
CA MET A 379 5.92 -10.03 -12.67
C MET A 379 5.24 -8.68 -12.96
N LEU A 380 4.51 -8.13 -11.98
CA LEU A 380 3.87 -6.82 -12.09
C LEU A 380 4.90 -5.68 -12.14
N GLY A 381 6.00 -5.80 -11.38
CA GLY A 381 6.96 -4.72 -11.15
C GLY A 381 6.40 -3.56 -10.31
N ALA A 382 7.29 -2.69 -9.83
CA ALA A 382 6.99 -1.71 -8.77
C ALA A 382 5.76 -0.82 -9.04
N HIS A 383 5.55 -0.39 -10.28
CA HIS A 383 4.42 0.49 -10.63
C HIS A 383 3.07 -0.23 -10.48
N PHE A 384 2.91 -1.41 -11.09
CA PHE A 384 1.65 -2.15 -11.02
C PHE A 384 1.43 -2.82 -9.66
N GLN A 385 2.50 -3.18 -8.95
CA GLN A 385 2.43 -3.60 -7.54
C GLN A 385 1.80 -2.50 -6.67
N TYR A 386 2.26 -1.25 -6.82
CA TYR A 386 1.68 -0.10 -6.14
C TYR A 386 0.22 0.12 -6.54
N GLU A 387 -0.10 0.10 -7.84
CA GLU A 387 -1.49 0.25 -8.30
C GLU A 387 -2.41 -0.83 -7.71
N LEU A 388 -1.95 -2.08 -7.61
CA LEU A 388 -2.72 -3.17 -7.04
C LEU A 388 -2.98 -2.94 -5.53
N GLN A 389 -1.97 -2.50 -4.78
CA GLN A 389 -2.13 -2.12 -3.37
C GLN A 389 -3.15 -0.98 -3.20
N GLN A 390 -3.06 0.07 -4.02
CA GLN A 390 -4.00 1.19 -3.98
C GLN A 390 -5.41 0.75 -4.33
N TRP A 391 -5.56 -0.15 -5.30
CA TRP A 391 -6.84 -0.71 -5.69
C TRP A 391 -7.49 -1.52 -4.56
N PHE A 392 -6.73 -2.40 -3.90
CA PHE A 392 -7.20 -3.12 -2.71
C PHE A 392 -7.66 -2.18 -1.61
N PHE A 393 -6.86 -1.15 -1.34
CA PHE A 393 -7.15 -0.18 -0.30
C PHE A 393 -8.44 0.60 -0.61
N ARG A 394 -8.61 1.01 -1.87
CA ARG A 394 -9.81 1.69 -2.35
C ARG A 394 -11.04 0.80 -2.19
N TYR A 395 -10.96 -0.45 -2.62
CA TYR A 395 -12.04 -1.42 -2.47
C TYR A 395 -12.48 -1.56 -1.00
N ALA A 396 -11.51 -1.73 -0.08
CA ALA A 396 -11.82 -1.86 1.34
C ALA A 396 -12.48 -0.59 1.92
N CYS A 397 -12.09 0.60 1.44
CA CYS A 397 -12.74 1.85 1.85
C CYS A 397 -14.16 1.98 1.31
N GLU A 398 -14.36 1.69 0.03
CA GLU A 398 -15.68 1.77 -0.62
C GLU A 398 -16.67 0.79 0.01
N ALA A 399 -16.25 -0.45 0.24
CA ALA A 399 -17.09 -1.47 0.88
C ALA A 399 -17.44 -1.11 2.33
N ARG A 400 -16.53 -0.47 3.07
CA ARG A 400 -16.81 0.04 4.43
C ARG A 400 -17.83 1.17 4.43
N ASP A 401 -17.70 2.08 3.48
CA ASP A 401 -18.49 3.31 3.42
C ASP A 401 -19.87 3.06 2.75
N GLY A 402 -20.23 1.79 2.52
CA GLY A 402 -21.51 1.38 1.93
C GLY A 402 -21.64 1.72 0.44
N VAL A 403 -20.54 2.06 -0.22
CA VAL A 403 -20.52 2.32 -1.66
C VAL A 403 -20.62 0.97 -2.38
N PRO A 404 -21.55 0.81 -3.33
CA PRO A 404 -21.65 -0.42 -4.12
C PRO A 404 -20.32 -0.74 -4.79
N CYS A 405 -19.65 -1.77 -4.30
CA CYS A 405 -18.42 -2.28 -4.91
C CYS A 405 -18.79 -3.30 -5.98
N PRO A 406 -18.15 -3.28 -7.16
CA PRO A 406 -18.37 -4.29 -8.19
C PRO A 406 -18.16 -5.70 -7.63
N GLY A 407 -19.17 -6.56 -7.73
CA GLY A 407 -19.09 -7.96 -7.30
C GLY A 407 -19.19 -8.22 -5.80
N ALA A 408 -19.42 -7.21 -4.96
CA ALA A 408 -19.76 -7.45 -3.56
C ALA A 408 -21.10 -8.25 -3.49
N PRO A 409 -21.19 -9.33 -2.70
CA PRO A 409 -22.48 -9.95 -2.45
C PRO A 409 -23.43 -8.89 -1.90
N PRO A 410 -24.71 -8.84 -2.31
CA PRO A 410 -25.65 -7.90 -1.74
C PRO A 410 -25.64 -8.12 -0.23
N THR A 411 -25.12 -7.15 0.51
CA THR A 411 -25.20 -7.18 1.96
C THR A 411 -26.69 -7.28 2.29
N LEU A 412 -27.07 -8.36 2.98
CA LEU A 412 -28.29 -8.40 3.77
C LEU A 412 -28.33 -7.07 4.50
N GLN A 413 -29.23 -6.19 4.06
CA GLN A 413 -29.54 -4.99 4.80
C GLN A 413 -29.74 -5.44 6.23
N ALA A 414 -28.95 -4.90 7.15
CA ALA A 414 -29.27 -5.00 8.56
C ALA A 414 -30.69 -4.43 8.67
N THR A 415 -31.68 -5.30 8.75
CA THR A 415 -33.07 -4.99 9.05
C THR A 415 -33.10 -4.55 10.51
N GLY A 416 -32.63 -3.33 10.75
CA GLY A 416 -32.82 -2.59 11.97
C GLY A 416 -34.11 -1.79 11.85
N SER A 417 -35.20 -2.42 12.28
CA SER A 417 -36.36 -1.78 12.92
C SER A 417 -37.01 -0.60 12.18
N GLY A 418 -38.01 -0.93 11.36
CA GLY A 418 -39.07 -0.01 10.94
C GLY A 418 -40.44 -0.69 11.14
N ASP A 419 -41.29 -0.03 11.93
CA ASP A 419 -42.76 -0.14 11.98
C ASP A 419 -43.42 -1.51 12.26
N ASN A 420 -43.62 -1.79 13.55
CA ASN A 420 -44.88 -2.39 14.01
C ASN A 420 -45.88 -1.26 14.31
N GLY A 421 -46.40 -0.65 13.25
CA GLY A 421 -47.60 0.17 13.30
C GLY A 421 -48.83 -0.73 13.35
N GLY A 422 -49.21 -1.18 14.55
CA GLY A 422 -50.49 -1.84 14.76
C GLY A 422 -51.64 -0.83 14.59
N PRO A 423 -52.66 -1.11 13.76
CA PRO A 423 -53.84 -0.28 13.72
C PRO A 423 -54.67 -0.49 14.98
N SER A 424 -54.90 0.61 15.70
CA SER A 424 -55.83 0.72 16.80
C SER A 424 -57.25 0.38 16.32
N SER A 425 -57.78 -0.77 16.73
CA SER A 425 -59.20 -1.06 16.64
C SER A 425 -59.90 -0.52 17.89
N ALA A 426 -60.91 0.29 17.61
CA ALA A 426 -61.74 0.98 18.57
C ALA A 426 -62.59 0.02 19.42
N SER A 427 -62.83 0.47 20.65
CA SER A 427 -63.86 0.04 21.58
C SER A 427 -65.23 -0.19 20.93
N GLY A 428 -65.88 -1.29 21.30
CA GLY A 428 -67.30 -1.55 21.03
C GLY A 428 -67.83 -2.61 21.99
N HIS A 429 -68.86 -2.24 22.75
CA HIS A 429 -69.54 -2.99 23.81
C HIS A 429 -70.02 -4.41 23.45
N SER A 430 -70.10 -5.30 24.44
CA SER A 430 -71.36 -5.85 24.97
C SER A 430 -71.13 -7.07 25.89
N ARG A 431 -71.82 -7.04 27.05
CA ARG A 431 -72.43 -8.13 27.86
C ARG A 431 -71.99 -9.58 27.55
N ALA A 432 -71.70 -10.45 28.50
CA ALA A 432 -72.40 -10.73 29.76
C ALA A 432 -71.47 -11.35 30.82
#